data_AF-A0A5C4NHS0-F1
#
_entry.id   AF-A0A5C4NHS0-F1
#
_cell.length_a   1.000
_cell.length_b   1.000
_cell.length_c   1.000
_cell.angle_alpha   90.00
_cell.angle_beta   90.00
_cell.angle_gamma   90.00
#
_symmetry.space_group_name_H-M   'P 1'
#
loop_
_entity.id
_entity.type
_entity.pdbx_description
1 polymer ?
#
loop_
_entity_poly.entity_id
_entity_poly.type
_entity_poly.pdbx_seq_one_letter_code
_entity_poly.pdbx_strand_id
1 'polypeptide(L)'
;MFTQKLINDGDAAVDEMLAGILAAHGDKLSRPSPRAVVARNGPRAGKVAIVVGGGSGHEPTFLGFVGKGLADACAVGNVFASPPPQPAVDAALAANGGAGVLFLYGNYAGDVMNFDMATEMLEMEGVEARTVLTTDDIASAPREQRGKR
;
A
#
# COMPACT_ATOMS: atom_id res chain seq x y z
N MET A 1 12.84 -4.54 -30.98
CA MET A 1 13.72 -4.45 -29.79
C MET A 1 13.36 -5.62 -28.90
N PHE A 2 14.27 -6.55 -28.62
CA PHE A 2 13.96 -7.67 -27.71
C PHE A 2 14.00 -7.16 -26.27
N THR A 3 12.91 -7.32 -25.53
CA THR A 3 12.84 -6.98 -24.11
C THR A 3 13.50 -8.08 -23.28
N GLN A 4 14.27 -7.71 -22.26
CA GLN A 4 14.82 -8.66 -21.27
C GLN A 4 13.82 -8.95 -20.13
N LYS A 5 12.62 -8.34 -20.17
CA LYS A 5 11.60 -8.46 -19.13
C LYS A 5 10.53 -9.46 -19.55
N LEU A 6 10.13 -10.32 -18.62
CA LEU A 6 8.97 -11.22 -18.79
C LEU A 6 7.69 -10.43 -18.50
N ILE A 7 7.29 -9.60 -19.46
CA ILE A 7 6.06 -8.80 -19.41
C ILE A 7 5.40 -8.82 -20.79
N ASN A 8 4.07 -8.70 -20.81
CA ASN A 8 3.32 -8.50 -22.04
C ASN A 8 3.38 -7.01 -22.42
N ASP A 9 2.31 -6.27 -22.10
CA ASP A 9 2.26 -4.82 -22.20
C ASP A 9 2.79 -4.19 -20.91
N GLY A 10 3.65 -3.18 -21.04
CA GLY A 10 4.20 -2.44 -19.90
C GLY A 10 3.12 -1.73 -19.08
N ASP A 11 2.07 -1.25 -19.74
CA ASP A 11 0.95 -0.55 -19.08
C ASP A 11 0.08 -1.53 -18.27
N ALA A 12 0.03 -2.79 -18.68
CA ALA A 12 -0.73 -3.85 -18.01
C ALA A 12 0.07 -4.57 -16.91
N ALA A 13 1.38 -4.33 -16.80
CA ALA A 13 2.29 -5.15 -16.00
C ALA A 13 1.85 -5.31 -14.54
N VAL A 14 1.40 -4.23 -13.89
CA VAL A 14 0.94 -4.28 -12.49
C VAL A 14 -0.39 -5.01 -12.35
N ASP A 15 -1.32 -4.82 -13.29
CA ASP A 15 -2.62 -5.47 -13.24
C ASP A 15 -2.50 -6.99 -13.50
N GLU A 16 -1.64 -7.40 -14.42
CA GLU A 16 -1.29 -8.80 -14.67
C GLU A 16 -0.59 -9.42 -13.46
N MET A 17 0.35 -8.71 -12.84
CA MET A 17 1.02 -9.15 -11.62
C MET A 17 0.00 -9.37 -10.49
N LEU A 18 -0.92 -8.42 -10.26
CA LEU A 18 -1.96 -8.54 -9.24
C LEU A 18 -2.91 -9.72 -9.54
N ALA A 19 -3.28 -9.93 -10.81
CA ALA A 19 -4.06 -11.08 -11.22
C ALA A 19 -3.33 -12.40 -10.90
N GLY A 20 -2.03 -12.48 -11.19
CA GLY A 20 -1.19 -13.63 -10.87
C GLY A 20 -1.09 -13.90 -9.38
N ILE A 21 -0.88 -12.86 -8.57
CA ILE A 21 -0.81 -12.97 -7.10
C ILE A 21 -2.14 -13.46 -6.53
N LEU A 22 -3.27 -12.96 -7.02
CA LEU A 22 -4.59 -13.44 -6.60
C LEU A 22 -4.88 -14.86 -7.07
N ALA A 23 -4.36 -15.28 -8.22
CA ALA A 23 -4.47 -16.68 -8.65
C ALA A 23 -3.66 -17.61 -7.74
N ALA A 24 -2.46 -17.19 -7.33
CA ALA A 24 -1.57 -17.98 -6.47
C ALA A 24 -1.95 -17.98 -4.98
N HIS A 25 -2.52 -16.87 -4.49
CA HIS A 25 -2.77 -16.63 -3.06
C HIS A 25 -4.20 -16.14 -2.77
N GLY A 26 -5.14 -16.45 -3.66
CA GLY A 26 -6.54 -16.06 -3.54
C GLY A 26 -7.28 -16.68 -2.36
N ASP A 27 -6.69 -17.68 -1.70
CA ASP A 27 -7.14 -18.24 -0.42
C ASP A 27 -6.84 -17.31 0.77
N LYS A 28 -5.81 -16.45 0.65
CA LYS A 28 -5.34 -15.54 1.70
C LYS A 28 -5.67 -14.08 1.41
N LEU A 29 -5.75 -13.71 0.14
CA LEU A 29 -5.88 -12.34 -0.32
C LEU A 29 -7.18 -12.12 -1.11
N SER A 30 -7.70 -10.91 -1.01
CA SER A 30 -8.79 -10.41 -1.85
C SER A 30 -8.46 -9.00 -2.35
N ARG A 31 -9.10 -8.59 -3.44
CA ARG A 31 -8.86 -7.31 -4.10
C ARG A 31 -10.16 -6.52 -4.21
N PRO A 32 -10.51 -5.67 -3.22
CA PRO A 32 -11.77 -4.92 -3.22
C PRO A 32 -11.85 -3.84 -4.29
N SER A 33 -10.71 -3.30 -4.74
CA SER A 33 -10.62 -2.38 -5.87
C SER A 33 -9.38 -2.69 -6.72
N PRO A 34 -9.27 -2.21 -7.97
CA PRO A 34 -8.21 -2.62 -8.89
C PRO A 34 -6.79 -2.56 -8.32
N ARG A 35 -6.52 -1.61 -7.41
CA ARG A 35 -5.20 -1.31 -6.84
C ARG A 35 -5.16 -1.38 -5.31
N ALA A 36 -6.12 -2.04 -4.68
CA ALA A 36 -6.14 -2.32 -3.25
C ALA A 36 -6.18 -3.83 -2.99
N VAL A 37 -5.28 -4.35 -2.17
CA VAL A 37 -5.27 -5.76 -1.76
C VAL A 37 -5.44 -5.86 -0.25
N VAL A 38 -6.27 -6.79 0.21
CA VAL A 38 -6.57 -6.98 1.64
C VAL A 38 -6.48 -8.45 2.03
N ALA A 39 -6.13 -8.70 3.28
CA ALA A 39 -6.12 -10.04 3.85
C ALA A 39 -7.56 -10.54 4.05
N ARG A 40 -7.86 -11.76 3.58
CA ARG A 40 -9.20 -12.38 3.71
C ARG A 40 -9.61 -12.71 5.13
N ASN A 41 -8.65 -12.73 6.06
CA ASN A 41 -8.90 -12.95 7.47
C ASN A 41 -9.19 -11.64 8.24
N GLY A 42 -9.42 -10.54 7.53
CA GLY A 42 -9.95 -9.28 8.04
C GLY A 42 -11.23 -8.84 7.32
N PRO A 43 -11.81 -7.68 7.68
CA PRO A 43 -11.38 -6.79 8.76
C PRO A 43 -11.50 -7.45 10.14
N ARG A 44 -10.56 -7.15 11.03
CA ARG A 44 -10.46 -7.79 12.36
C ARG A 44 -11.06 -6.87 13.40
N ALA A 45 -12.24 -7.23 13.92
CA ALA A 45 -12.99 -6.38 14.86
C ALA A 45 -12.14 -5.95 16.07
N GLY A 46 -12.16 -4.65 16.39
CA GLY A 46 -11.44 -4.06 17.52
C GLY A 46 -9.91 -3.95 17.34
N LYS A 47 -9.39 -4.27 16.16
CA LYS A 47 -7.96 -4.12 15.83
C LYS A 47 -7.75 -2.87 14.95
N VAL A 48 -6.70 -2.11 15.24
CA VAL A 48 -6.21 -1.06 14.32
C VAL A 48 -5.82 -1.70 12.99
N ALA A 49 -6.38 -1.20 11.89
CA ALA A 49 -6.03 -1.66 10.55
C ALA A 49 -4.65 -1.13 10.17
N ILE A 50 -3.72 -2.02 9.80
CA ILE A 50 -2.40 -1.65 9.31
C ILE A 50 -2.44 -1.68 7.78
N VAL A 51 -2.27 -0.52 7.15
CA VAL A 51 -2.28 -0.38 5.70
C VAL A 51 -0.90 0.06 5.24
N VAL A 52 -0.30 -0.72 4.34
CA VAL A 52 0.99 -0.41 3.71
C VAL A 52 0.76 0.01 2.26
N GLY A 53 1.77 0.53 1.58
CA GLY A 53 1.68 0.72 0.14
C GLY A 53 2.74 1.64 -0.44
N GLY A 54 2.74 1.72 -1.77
CA GLY A 54 3.71 2.47 -2.55
C GLY A 54 3.73 1.98 -4.00
N GLY A 55 4.73 2.44 -4.76
CA GLY A 55 4.93 2.00 -6.14
C GLY A 55 5.28 0.53 -6.27
N SER A 56 4.83 -0.09 -7.36
CA SER A 56 5.23 -1.45 -7.75
C SER A 56 6.69 -1.49 -8.24
N GLY A 57 7.25 -2.70 -8.35
CA GLY A 57 8.65 -2.92 -8.71
C GLY A 57 9.58 -3.12 -7.52
N HIS A 58 9.01 -3.13 -6.30
CA HIS A 58 9.71 -3.43 -5.05
C HIS A 58 9.26 -4.77 -4.43
N GLU A 59 8.53 -5.59 -5.19
CA GLU A 59 8.00 -6.86 -4.70
C GLU A 59 9.13 -7.72 -4.07
N PRO A 60 8.91 -8.29 -2.86
CA PRO A 60 7.62 -8.45 -2.18
C PRO A 60 7.08 -7.20 -1.46
N THR A 61 7.84 -6.12 -1.36
CA THR A 61 7.39 -4.89 -0.69
C THR A 61 6.38 -4.13 -1.57
N PHE A 62 5.22 -3.71 -1.06
CA PHE A 62 4.65 -4.00 0.27
C PHE A 62 3.66 -5.17 0.27
N LEU A 63 3.19 -5.58 -0.91
CA LEU A 63 2.08 -6.51 -1.12
C LEU A 63 2.27 -7.88 -0.45
N GLY A 64 3.50 -8.40 -0.43
CA GLY A 64 3.85 -9.68 0.19
C GLY A 64 3.72 -9.69 1.71
N PHE A 65 3.52 -8.54 2.36
CA PHE A 65 3.33 -8.43 3.81
C PHE A 65 1.86 -8.45 4.24
N VAL A 66 0.91 -8.51 3.30
CA VAL A 66 -0.52 -8.55 3.60
C VAL A 66 -0.90 -9.92 4.15
N GLY A 67 -1.37 -9.97 5.40
CA GLY A 67 -1.76 -11.19 6.07
C GLY A 67 -1.84 -11.08 7.60
N LYS A 68 -2.15 -12.21 8.26
CA LYS A 68 -2.19 -12.24 9.73
C LYS A 68 -0.81 -11.94 10.32
N GLY A 69 -0.71 -10.86 11.10
CA GLY A 69 0.46 -10.57 11.93
C GLY A 69 1.37 -9.46 11.43
N LEU A 70 1.17 -9.01 10.18
CA LEU A 70 1.85 -7.85 9.60
C LEU A 70 0.79 -6.83 9.13
N ALA A 71 0.63 -6.62 7.82
CA ALA A 71 -0.33 -5.67 7.27
C ALA A 71 -1.72 -6.30 7.03
N ASP A 72 -2.79 -5.52 7.21
CA ASP A 72 -4.15 -5.91 6.85
C ASP A 72 -4.45 -5.67 5.37
N ALA A 73 -3.83 -4.64 4.79
CA ALA A 73 -4.04 -4.24 3.41
C ALA A 73 -2.83 -3.54 2.79
N CYS A 74 -2.81 -3.49 1.46
CA CYS A 74 -1.81 -2.80 0.66
C CYS A 74 -2.49 -1.95 -0.43
N ALA A 75 -2.09 -0.68 -0.53
CA ALA A 75 -2.35 0.17 -1.70
C ALA A 75 -1.20 -0.01 -2.71
N VAL A 76 -1.54 -0.25 -3.99
CA VAL A 76 -0.57 -0.65 -5.01
C VAL A 76 -0.50 0.40 -6.11
N GLY A 77 0.63 1.09 -6.21
CA GLY A 77 0.88 2.10 -7.23
C GLY A 77 1.25 1.52 -8.60
N ASN A 78 1.68 2.41 -9.50
CA ASN A 78 2.34 1.99 -10.73
C ASN A 78 3.82 1.71 -10.46
N VAL A 79 4.54 1.19 -11.46
CA VAL A 79 5.97 0.90 -11.32
C VAL A 79 6.72 2.19 -10.92
N PHE A 80 7.36 2.18 -9.75
CA PHE A 80 8.09 3.30 -9.15
C PHE A 80 7.28 4.60 -8.99
N ALA A 81 5.96 4.50 -8.87
CA ALA A 81 5.08 5.64 -8.64
C ALA A 81 4.07 5.33 -7.53
N SER A 82 4.02 6.22 -6.54
CA SER A 82 3.04 6.18 -5.45
C SER A 82 1.61 5.97 -5.99
N PRO A 83 0.78 5.12 -5.35
CA PRO A 83 -0.62 5.02 -5.71
C PRO A 83 -1.32 6.38 -5.52
N PRO A 84 -2.31 6.72 -6.34
CA PRO A 84 -3.19 7.84 -6.01
C PRO A 84 -3.89 7.57 -4.65
N PRO A 85 -4.52 8.59 -4.03
CA PRO A 85 -5.12 8.45 -2.70
C PRO A 85 -6.21 7.38 -2.61
N GLN A 86 -7.05 7.25 -3.66
CA GLN A 86 -8.23 6.39 -3.62
C GLN A 86 -7.92 4.91 -3.32
N PRO A 87 -6.93 4.25 -3.96
CA PRO A 87 -6.49 2.91 -3.56
C PRO A 87 -6.15 2.75 -2.07
N ALA A 88 -5.56 3.76 -1.42
CA ALA A 88 -5.26 3.73 0.01
C ALA A 88 -6.54 3.84 0.85
N VAL A 89 -7.49 4.68 0.44
CA VAL A 89 -8.82 4.76 1.05
C VAL A 89 -9.57 3.43 0.92
N ASP A 90 -9.61 2.84 -0.27
CA ASP A 90 -10.30 1.56 -0.53
C ASP A 90 -9.70 0.44 0.33
N ALA A 91 -8.37 0.36 0.39
CA ALA A 91 -7.63 -0.58 1.23
C ALA A 91 -7.95 -0.39 2.71
N ALA A 92 -7.96 0.85 3.18
CA ALA A 92 -8.25 1.21 4.56
C ALA A 92 -9.68 0.88 4.97
N LEU A 93 -10.68 1.26 4.16
CA LEU A 93 -12.08 0.97 4.43
C LEU A 93 -12.35 -0.54 4.45
N ALA A 94 -11.76 -1.30 3.52
CA ALA A 94 -11.89 -2.75 3.49
C ALA A 94 -11.18 -3.46 4.67
N ALA A 95 -10.14 -2.84 5.25
CA ALA A 95 -9.41 -3.38 6.39
C ALA A 95 -9.92 -2.88 7.76
N ASN A 96 -10.76 -1.83 7.79
CA ASN A 96 -11.18 -1.17 9.01
C ASN A 96 -12.05 -2.07 9.89
N GLY A 97 -11.51 -2.48 11.05
CA GLY A 97 -12.19 -3.27 12.08
C GLY A 97 -12.88 -2.45 13.16
N GLY A 98 -13.03 -1.13 12.98
CA GLY A 98 -13.68 -0.22 13.92
C GLY A 98 -12.77 0.39 14.99
N ALA A 99 -11.45 0.24 14.87
CA ALA A 99 -10.47 0.83 15.79
C ALA A 99 -9.49 1.80 15.09
N GLY A 100 -9.89 2.31 13.92
CA GLY A 100 -9.07 3.23 13.12
C GLY A 100 -8.03 2.53 12.23
N VAL A 101 -7.27 3.36 11.52
CA VAL A 101 -6.32 2.96 10.47
C VAL A 101 -4.95 3.59 10.75
N LEU A 102 -3.89 2.81 10.54
CA LEU A 102 -2.51 3.28 10.53
C LEU A 102 -1.87 2.98 9.17
N PHE A 103 -1.49 4.02 8.45
CA PHE A 103 -0.72 3.93 7.22
C PHE A 103 0.79 3.85 7.53
N LEU A 104 1.48 2.89 6.92
CA LEU A 104 2.93 2.69 7.01
C LEU A 104 3.55 2.70 5.61
N TYR A 105 4.39 3.69 5.31
CA TYR A 105 4.98 3.87 3.97
C TYR A 105 6.32 4.63 4.04
N GLY A 106 7.02 4.72 2.90
CA GLY A 106 8.32 5.38 2.79
C GLY A 106 8.23 6.91 2.70
N ASN A 107 9.28 7.62 3.11
CA ASN A 107 9.33 9.09 3.07
C ASN A 107 9.72 9.63 1.67
N TYR A 108 8.85 9.37 0.69
CA TYR A 108 8.96 9.91 -0.65
C TYR A 108 7.84 10.93 -0.89
N ALA A 109 8.13 12.03 -1.58
CA ALA A 109 7.20 13.15 -1.71
C ALA A 109 5.83 12.75 -2.27
N GLY A 110 5.79 11.83 -3.25
CA GLY A 110 4.53 11.32 -3.80
C GLY A 110 3.76 10.42 -2.83
N ASP A 111 4.45 9.56 -2.09
CA ASP A 111 3.83 8.73 -1.06
C ASP A 111 3.29 9.59 0.08
N VAL A 112 4.08 10.52 0.62
CA VAL A 112 3.64 11.48 1.65
C VAL A 112 2.38 12.22 1.21
N MET A 113 2.40 12.85 0.04
CA MET A 113 1.25 13.60 -0.47
C MET A 113 -0.01 12.74 -0.61
N ASN A 114 0.10 11.55 -1.21
CA ASN A 114 -1.06 10.72 -1.51
C ASN A 114 -1.66 10.05 -0.25
N PHE A 115 -0.82 9.61 0.68
CA PHE A 115 -1.28 8.98 1.93
C PHE A 115 -1.80 10.02 2.94
N ASP A 116 -1.25 11.24 2.96
CA ASP A 116 -1.82 12.33 3.75
C ASP A 116 -3.20 12.72 3.21
N MET A 117 -3.35 12.83 1.88
CA MET A 117 -4.67 13.07 1.27
C MET A 117 -5.67 11.93 1.54
N ALA A 118 -5.21 10.67 1.51
CA ALA A 118 -6.05 9.53 1.88
C ALA A 118 -6.49 9.58 3.36
N THR A 119 -5.63 10.09 4.24
CA THR A 119 -5.95 10.31 5.66
C THR A 119 -7.06 11.35 5.80
N GLU A 120 -6.95 12.49 5.13
CA GLU A 120 -8.00 13.52 5.11
C GLU A 120 -9.34 12.99 4.57
N MET A 121 -9.29 12.19 3.49
CA MET A 121 -10.49 11.55 2.91
C MET A 121 -11.16 10.57 3.90
N LEU A 122 -10.38 9.79 4.65
CA LEU A 122 -10.92 8.88 5.67
C LEU A 122 -11.53 9.65 6.85
N GLU A 123 -10.93 10.77 7.26
CA GLU A 123 -11.50 11.63 8.29
C GLU A 123 -12.86 12.20 7.89
N MET A 124 -13.04 12.56 6.61
CA MET A 124 -14.35 12.96 6.06
C MET A 124 -15.40 11.84 6.13
N GLU A 125 -14.98 10.58 6.05
CA GLU A 125 -15.81 9.38 6.20
C GLU A 125 -15.99 8.97 7.68
N GLY A 126 -15.47 9.75 8.63
CA GLY A 126 -15.56 9.46 10.07
C GLY A 126 -14.65 8.32 10.53
N VAL A 127 -13.62 7.97 9.76
CA VAL A 127 -12.64 6.94 10.10
C VAL A 127 -11.35 7.62 10.58
N GLU A 128 -10.97 7.37 11.83
CA GLU A 128 -9.70 7.88 12.35
C GLU A 128 -8.52 7.19 11.62
N ALA A 129 -7.66 8.00 11.02
CA ALA A 129 -6.46 7.55 10.33
C ALA A 129 -5.21 8.31 10.81
N ARG A 130 -4.09 7.61 10.88
CA ARG A 130 -2.76 8.17 11.21
C ARG A 130 -1.71 7.60 10.26
N THR A 131 -0.58 8.27 10.16
CA THR A 131 0.54 7.86 9.31
C THR A 131 1.82 7.68 10.13
N VAL A 132 2.67 6.74 9.73
CA VAL A 132 4.06 6.62 10.19
C VAL A 132 4.95 6.49 8.97
N LEU A 133 5.88 7.43 8.86
CA LEU A 133 6.86 7.49 7.78
C LEU A 133 8.11 6.66 8.12
N THR A 134 8.54 5.86 7.16
CA THR A 134 9.84 5.17 7.23
C THR A 134 10.92 6.07 6.63
N THR A 135 11.97 6.35 7.42
CA THR A 135 13.05 7.32 7.13
C THR A 135 14.43 6.70 7.41
N ASP A 136 14.57 5.40 7.16
CA ASP A 136 15.72 4.59 7.55
C ASP A 136 16.94 4.80 6.64
N ASP A 137 16.76 5.29 5.42
CA ASP A 137 17.85 5.57 4.48
C ASP A 137 18.75 6.70 4.98
N ILE A 138 19.91 6.34 5.50
CA ILE A 138 20.90 7.31 5.98
C ILE A 138 21.73 7.95 4.85
N ALA A 139 21.57 7.48 3.60
CA ALA A 139 22.31 7.95 2.44
C ALA A 139 21.55 9.02 1.64
N SER A 140 20.22 9.01 1.66
CA SER A 140 19.35 9.95 0.94
C SER A 140 19.51 11.41 1.42
N ALA A 141 19.86 11.62 2.69
CA ALA A 141 20.07 12.94 3.25
C ALA A 141 21.14 12.97 4.36
N PRO A 142 21.93 14.07 4.45
CA PRO A 142 22.91 14.25 5.52
C PRO A 142 22.21 14.32 6.89
N ARG A 143 22.98 14.13 7.97
CA ARG A 143 22.46 13.99 9.34
C ARG A 143 21.63 15.19 9.79
N GLU A 144 22.00 16.38 9.35
CA GLU A 144 21.31 17.66 9.63
C GLU A 144 19.91 17.69 9.01
N GLN A 145 19.68 16.90 7.96
CA GLN A 145 18.41 16.80 7.23
C GLN A 145 17.76 15.43 7.44
N ARG A 146 17.91 14.82 8.63
CA ARG A 146 17.36 13.50 8.95
C ARG A 146 15.85 13.34 8.70
N GLY A 147 15.07 14.42 8.72
CA GLY A 147 13.63 14.39 8.42
C GLY A 147 13.30 14.29 6.93
N LYS A 148 14.29 14.45 6.05
CA LYS A 148 14.18 14.27 4.60
C LYS A 148 14.72 12.91 4.13
N ARG A 149 15.10 12.05 5.06
CA ARG A 149 15.60 10.71 4.76
C ARG A 149 14.52 9.79 4.29
#